data_AF-A0A8T3KN30-F1
#
_entry.id   AF-A0A8T3KN30-F1
#
_cell.length_a   1.000
_cell.length_b   1.000
_cell.length_c   1.000
_cell.angle_alpha   90.00
_cell.angle_beta   90.00
_cell.angle_gamma   90.00
#
_symmetry.space_group_name_H-M   'P 1'
#
loop_
_entity.id
_entity.type
_entity.pdbx_description
1 polymer ?
#
loop_
_entity_poly.entity_id
_entity_poly.type
_entity_poly.pdbx_seq_one_letter_code
_entity_poly.pdbx_strand_id
1 'polypeptide(L)'
;MVDPKNPGCVDEILHLGDYWDTDAMEKNKSEILISNKKVGKHFARAYKFLTSAKEIMDDIEDMTTAAMHFGKINIITEKLLKELMGSMAAADCPGKERHLFGSAYTPGGFVDYSDTVLDKVDRVFCIEGRPGTGKTNMLNKLALHALERGLCVEYFHAPLKPQKLDSIVIKELGLAVTCSSKGKDYADRIVDLNEYLDENYMDEVGDLIKRDYEAFDLLLEEALNSILAAKTVHDELETYYVPNMDFEGVDKLRERTIERILGYN
;
A
#
# COMPACT_ATOMS: atom_id res chain seq x y z
N MET A 1 20.67 -3.98 -2.10
CA MET A 1 21.14 -4.48 -3.40
C MET A 1 20.19 -5.59 -3.80
N VAL A 2 19.47 -5.44 -4.91
CA VAL A 2 18.66 -6.52 -5.46
C VAL A 2 19.55 -7.22 -6.45
N ASP A 3 19.96 -8.45 -6.15
CA ASP A 3 20.78 -9.22 -7.06
C ASP A 3 19.92 -9.64 -8.27
N PRO A 4 20.43 -9.52 -9.51
CA PRO A 4 19.73 -9.96 -10.70
C PRO A 4 19.50 -11.47 -10.63
N LYS A 5 18.30 -11.93 -10.98
CA LYS A 5 17.97 -13.36 -10.99
C LYS A 5 18.50 -14.05 -12.25
N ASN A 6 18.49 -13.33 -13.37
CA ASN A 6 18.90 -13.80 -14.68
C ASN A 6 19.79 -12.74 -15.37
N PRO A 7 20.97 -12.43 -14.79
CA PRO A 7 21.86 -11.38 -15.31
C PRO A 7 22.28 -11.67 -16.75
N GLY A 8 22.23 -10.65 -17.60
CA GLY A 8 22.61 -10.72 -19.02
C GLY A 8 21.55 -11.34 -19.95
N CYS A 9 20.49 -11.94 -19.40
CA CYS A 9 19.35 -12.43 -20.18
C CYS A 9 18.19 -11.42 -20.16
N VAL A 10 17.73 -11.07 -18.96
CA VAL A 10 16.64 -10.09 -18.75
C VAL A 10 16.93 -9.10 -17.63
N ASP A 11 17.99 -9.33 -16.84
CA ASP A 11 18.39 -8.46 -15.74
C ASP A 11 19.80 -7.88 -15.98
N GLU A 12 20.05 -6.67 -15.48
CA GLU A 12 21.36 -6.02 -15.52
C GLU A 12 21.55 -5.13 -14.30
N ILE A 13 22.79 -4.99 -13.83
CA ILE A 13 23.16 -4.08 -12.75
C ILE A 13 23.75 -2.82 -13.35
N LEU A 14 23.18 -1.66 -13.02
CA LEU A 14 23.81 -0.37 -13.27
C LEU A 14 24.70 -0.02 -12.08
N HIS A 15 26.02 -0.03 -12.28
CA HIS A 15 26.99 0.22 -11.21
C HIS A 15 27.24 1.72 -11.02
N LEU A 16 26.47 2.35 -10.12
CA LEU A 16 26.64 3.78 -9.82
C LEU A 16 27.88 4.09 -8.97
N GLY A 17 28.51 3.06 -8.38
CA GLY A 17 29.72 3.23 -7.57
C GLY A 17 30.95 3.65 -8.38
N ASP A 18 30.94 3.48 -9.70
CA ASP A 18 32.04 3.89 -10.59
C ASP A 18 32.19 5.41 -10.69
N TYR A 19 31.17 6.15 -10.23
CA TYR A 19 31.08 7.60 -10.33
C TYR A 19 31.30 8.31 -8.99
N TRP A 20 31.90 7.62 -8.01
CA TRP A 20 32.23 8.20 -6.70
C TRP A 20 33.69 8.59 -6.57
N ASP A 21 33.95 9.77 -6.02
CA ASP A 21 35.26 10.11 -5.48
C ASP A 21 35.46 9.40 -4.13
N THR A 22 36.00 8.18 -4.23
CA THR A 22 36.20 7.31 -3.07
C THR A 22 37.17 7.94 -2.06
N ASP A 23 38.26 8.56 -2.53
CA ASP A 23 39.27 9.17 -1.66
C ASP A 23 38.70 10.36 -0.87
N ALA A 24 37.82 11.15 -1.49
CA ALA A 24 37.12 12.24 -0.81
C ALA A 24 36.07 11.74 0.18
N MET A 25 35.36 10.65 -0.15
CA MET A 25 34.37 10.03 0.74
C MET A 25 34.99 9.37 1.96
N GLU A 26 36.15 8.72 1.82
CA GLU A 26 36.86 8.07 2.94
C GLU A 26 37.20 9.05 4.07
N LYS A 27 37.40 10.33 3.75
CA LYS A 27 37.64 11.39 4.75
C LYS A 27 36.46 11.59 5.71
N ASN A 28 35.24 11.26 5.29
CA ASN A 28 34.01 11.36 6.07
C ASN A 28 33.48 9.99 6.54
N LYS A 29 34.30 8.94 6.44
CA LYS A 29 33.89 7.55 6.71
C LYS A 29 33.24 7.37 8.09
N SER A 30 33.81 7.98 9.12
CA SER A 30 33.31 7.83 10.49
C SER A 30 31.90 8.41 10.64
N GLU A 31 31.69 9.60 10.10
CA GLU A 31 30.43 10.34 10.09
C GLU A 31 29.37 9.56 9.29
N ILE A 32 29.72 9.09 8.10
CA ILE A 32 28.87 8.25 7.25
C ILE A 32 28.39 7.00 7.99
N LEU A 33 29.30 6.27 8.65
CA LEU A 33 28.96 5.06 9.40
C LEU A 33 28.06 5.36 10.61
N ILE A 34 28.32 6.46 11.32
CA ILE A 34 27.50 6.90 12.46
C ILE A 34 26.09 7.27 11.99
N SER A 35 25.96 8.06 10.92
CA SER A 35 24.67 8.49 10.37
C SER A 35 23.87 7.30 9.87
N ASN A 36 24.47 6.36 9.13
CA ASN A 36 23.81 5.12 8.72
C ASN A 36 23.28 4.31 9.91
N LYS A 37 24.06 4.18 10.98
CA LYS A 37 23.62 3.50 12.20
C LYS A 37 22.45 4.23 12.89
N LYS A 38 22.42 5.57 12.87
CA LYS A 38 21.32 6.37 13.39
C LYS A 38 20.04 6.19 12.56
N VAL A 39 20.14 6.26 11.22
CA VAL A 39 19.02 5.99 10.29
C VAL A 39 18.40 4.63 10.60
N GLY A 40 19.22 3.58 10.70
CA GLY A 40 18.74 2.23 11.03
C GLY A 40 18.03 2.16 12.39
N LYS A 41 18.51 2.89 13.42
CA LYS A 41 17.85 2.96 14.73
C LYS A 41 16.49 3.65 14.66
N HIS A 42 16.37 4.72 13.88
CA HIS A 42 15.11 5.44 13.71
C HIS A 42 14.07 4.57 12.98
N PHE A 43 14.45 3.88 11.90
CA PHE A 43 13.55 2.90 11.26
C PHE A 43 13.18 1.74 12.19
N ALA A 44 14.13 1.18 12.95
CA ALA A 44 13.84 0.13 13.91
C ALA A 44 12.85 0.60 15.01
N ARG A 45 12.91 1.87 15.42
CA ARG A 45 11.92 2.47 16.32
C ARG A 45 10.57 2.62 15.61
N ALA A 46 10.54 3.17 14.40
CA ALA A 46 9.32 3.33 13.61
C ALA A 46 8.56 2.01 13.43
N TYR A 47 9.25 0.93 13.05
CA TYR A 47 8.61 -0.38 12.86
C TYR A 47 8.03 -0.95 14.15
N LYS A 48 8.65 -0.69 15.32
CA LYS A 48 8.06 -1.09 16.61
C LYS A 48 6.74 -0.39 16.86
N PHE A 49 6.68 0.93 16.64
CA PHE A 49 5.44 1.70 16.81
C PHE A 49 4.37 1.33 15.78
N LEU A 50 4.73 1.10 14.50
CA LEU A 50 3.80 0.60 13.50
C LEU A 50 3.25 -0.77 13.88
N THR A 51 4.09 -1.66 14.40
CA THR A 51 3.66 -2.99 14.88
C THR A 51 2.68 -2.83 16.04
N SER A 52 3.00 -1.99 17.04
CA SER A 52 2.09 -1.71 18.16
C SER A 52 0.77 -1.09 17.69
N ALA A 53 0.79 -0.11 16.78
CA ALA A 53 -0.41 0.50 16.22
C ALA A 53 -1.27 -0.55 15.49
N LYS A 54 -0.62 -1.45 14.73
CA LYS A 54 -1.29 -2.56 14.06
C LYS A 54 -2.00 -3.50 15.05
N GLU A 55 -1.40 -3.82 16.20
CA GLU A 55 -2.07 -4.63 17.24
C GLU A 55 -3.28 -3.92 17.87
N ILE A 56 -3.21 -2.60 18.10
CA ILE A 56 -4.38 -1.83 18.58
C ILE A 56 -5.50 -1.80 17.52
N MET A 57 -5.13 -1.64 16.24
CA MET A 57 -6.08 -1.74 15.14
C MET A 57 -6.71 -3.14 15.05
N ASP A 58 -5.96 -4.21 15.34
CA ASP A 58 -6.49 -5.57 15.40
C ASP A 58 -7.58 -5.70 16.48
N ASP A 59 -7.41 -5.09 17.66
CA ASP A 59 -8.42 -5.11 18.74
C ASP A 59 -9.72 -4.37 18.36
N ILE A 60 -9.60 -3.20 17.72
CA ILE A 60 -10.75 -2.45 17.16
C ILE A 60 -11.48 -3.31 16.13
N GLU A 61 -10.74 -3.98 15.24
CA GLU A 61 -11.32 -4.89 14.25
C GLU A 61 -12.04 -6.06 14.91
N ASP A 62 -11.48 -6.66 15.96
CA ASP A 62 -12.07 -7.81 16.65
C ASP A 62 -13.39 -7.43 17.34
N MET A 63 -13.43 -6.30 18.05
CA MET A 63 -14.68 -5.78 18.64
C MET A 63 -15.72 -5.48 17.56
N THR A 64 -15.33 -4.83 16.47
CA THR A 64 -16.27 -4.53 15.38
C THR A 64 -16.75 -5.82 14.69
N THR A 65 -15.86 -6.80 14.50
CA THR A 65 -16.17 -8.11 13.91
C THR A 65 -17.20 -8.86 14.75
N ALA A 66 -17.10 -8.80 16.09
CA ALA A 66 -18.05 -9.43 17.00
C ALA A 66 -19.49 -8.88 16.84
N ALA A 67 -19.62 -7.62 16.43
CA ALA A 67 -20.91 -6.97 16.18
C ALA A 67 -21.52 -7.28 14.79
N MET A 68 -20.76 -7.89 13.87
CA MET A 68 -21.17 -7.99 12.47
C MET A 68 -22.16 -9.13 12.21
N HIS A 69 -23.24 -8.80 11.49
CA HIS A 69 -24.11 -9.81 10.88
C HIS A 69 -23.57 -10.29 9.52
N PHE A 70 -22.51 -11.10 9.52
CA PHE A 70 -21.85 -11.57 8.29
C PHE A 70 -22.76 -12.31 7.30
N GLY A 71 -23.85 -12.93 7.76
CA GLY A 71 -24.87 -13.50 6.87
C GLY A 71 -25.47 -12.46 5.92
N LYS A 72 -25.74 -11.24 6.41
CA LYS A 72 -26.26 -10.13 5.58
C LYS A 72 -25.18 -9.62 4.60
N ILE A 73 -23.92 -9.57 5.04
CA ILE A 73 -22.77 -9.22 4.20
C ILE A 73 -22.61 -10.22 3.04
N ASN A 74 -22.77 -11.51 3.30
CA ASN A 74 -22.75 -12.53 2.25
C ASN A 74 -23.86 -12.29 1.21
N ILE A 75 -25.08 -11.98 1.66
CA ILE A 75 -26.21 -11.71 0.74
C ILE A 75 -25.93 -10.50 -0.17
N ILE A 76 -25.43 -9.38 0.36
CA ILE A 76 -25.11 -8.22 -0.48
C ILE A 76 -23.91 -8.50 -1.39
N THR A 77 -22.92 -9.27 -0.93
CA THR A 77 -21.78 -9.69 -1.77
C THR A 77 -22.26 -10.51 -2.98
N GLU A 78 -23.14 -11.49 -2.77
CA GLU A 78 -23.72 -12.30 -3.86
C GLU A 78 -24.52 -11.46 -4.85
N LYS A 79 -25.27 -10.46 -4.36
CA LYS A 79 -26.00 -9.52 -5.23
C LYS A 79 -25.04 -8.72 -6.10
N LEU A 80 -23.96 -8.19 -5.52
CA LEU A 80 -22.93 -7.45 -6.26
C LEU A 80 -22.22 -8.35 -7.28
N LEU A 81 -21.85 -9.57 -6.91
CA LEU A 81 -21.25 -10.55 -7.82
C LEU A 81 -22.13 -10.81 -9.04
N LYS A 82 -23.43 -11.02 -8.81
CA LYS A 82 -24.40 -11.24 -9.89
C LYS A 82 -24.59 -10.02 -10.78
N GLU A 83 -24.61 -8.83 -10.19
CA GLU A 83 -24.74 -7.56 -10.92
C GLU A 83 -23.52 -7.29 -11.81
N LEU A 84 -22.32 -7.46 -11.25
CA LEU A 84 -21.08 -7.10 -11.92
C LEU A 84 -20.64 -8.14 -12.95
N MET A 85 -20.90 -9.43 -12.69
CA MET A 85 -20.29 -10.53 -13.45
C MET A 85 -21.23 -11.73 -13.66
N GLY A 86 -22.53 -11.62 -13.35
CA GLY A 86 -23.48 -12.74 -13.39
C GLY A 86 -23.79 -13.27 -14.80
N SER A 87 -23.55 -12.48 -15.85
CA SER A 87 -23.70 -12.90 -17.25
C SER A 87 -22.42 -13.54 -17.83
N MET A 88 -21.31 -13.52 -17.10
CA MET A 88 -20.02 -14.00 -17.57
C MET A 88 -19.84 -15.47 -17.16
N ALA A 89 -19.47 -16.32 -18.14
CA ALA A 89 -19.10 -17.70 -17.89
C ALA A 89 -17.69 -17.80 -17.28
N ALA A 90 -17.41 -18.92 -16.60
CA ALA A 90 -16.05 -19.24 -16.19
C ALA A 90 -15.15 -19.41 -17.44
N ALA A 91 -13.88 -19.02 -17.31
CA ALA A 91 -12.89 -19.14 -18.36
C ALA A 91 -12.05 -20.42 -18.20
N ASP A 92 -11.56 -20.97 -19.31
CA ASP A 92 -10.66 -22.14 -19.31
C ASP A 92 -9.29 -21.83 -18.69
N CYS A 93 -8.90 -20.55 -18.67
CA CYS A 93 -7.69 -20.06 -18.02
C CYS A 93 -8.06 -18.96 -17.01
N PRO A 94 -7.54 -19.03 -15.77
CA PRO A 94 -7.75 -17.97 -14.81
C PRO A 94 -7.06 -16.68 -15.26
N GLY A 95 -7.62 -15.56 -14.81
CA GLY A 95 -7.02 -14.24 -14.98
C GLY A 95 -5.71 -14.08 -14.22
N LYS A 96 -5.07 -12.93 -14.37
CA LYS A 96 -3.79 -12.63 -13.71
C LYS A 96 -3.98 -11.68 -12.55
N GLU A 97 -3.19 -11.90 -11.49
CA GLU A 97 -3.15 -11.05 -10.32
C GLU A 97 -1.93 -10.13 -10.37
N ARG A 98 -2.10 -8.90 -9.87
CA ARG A 98 -1.00 -7.97 -9.60
C ARG A 98 -1.25 -7.28 -8.27
N HIS A 99 -0.27 -7.28 -7.38
CA HIS A 99 -0.39 -6.67 -6.05
C HIS A 99 0.43 -5.39 -5.97
N LEU A 100 -0.20 -4.33 -5.46
CA LEU A 100 0.29 -2.96 -5.42
C LEU A 100 -0.08 -2.32 -4.08
N PHE A 101 0.49 -1.15 -3.83
CA PHE A 101 0.06 -0.24 -2.76
C PHE A 101 -0.39 1.07 -3.39
N GLY A 102 -1.55 1.58 -2.98
CA GLY A 102 -2.07 2.89 -3.39
C GLY A 102 -1.72 3.99 -2.40
N SER A 103 -1.33 3.61 -1.19
CA SER A 103 -1.07 4.51 -0.07
C SER A 103 0.16 4.05 0.73
N ALA A 104 0.77 4.97 1.48
CA ALA A 104 1.97 4.69 2.27
C ALA A 104 2.15 5.66 3.46
N TYR A 105 2.85 5.21 4.49
CA TYR A 105 3.39 6.10 5.53
C TYR A 105 4.78 6.58 5.11
N THR A 106 4.92 7.89 4.96
CA THR A 106 6.16 8.52 4.49
C THR A 106 6.70 9.49 5.55
N PRO A 107 7.93 10.01 5.40
CA PRO A 107 8.41 11.10 6.24
C PRO A 107 7.51 12.35 6.23
N GLY A 108 6.71 12.55 5.17
CA GLY A 108 5.73 13.63 5.07
C GLY A 108 4.35 13.28 5.63
N GLY A 109 4.21 12.14 6.32
CA GLY A 109 2.94 11.62 6.79
C GLY A 109 2.33 10.56 5.87
N PHE A 110 1.06 10.25 6.10
CA PHE A 110 0.30 9.33 5.26
C PHE A 110 -0.01 9.97 3.90
N VAL A 111 0.32 9.26 2.82
CA VAL A 111 -0.02 9.65 1.45
C VAL A 111 -0.94 8.59 0.85
N ASP A 112 -1.98 9.04 0.15
CA ASP A 112 -2.92 8.18 -0.58
C ASP A 112 -3.00 8.69 -2.02
N TYR A 113 -2.69 7.83 -2.97
CA TYR A 113 -2.73 8.07 -4.42
C TYR A 113 -3.83 7.25 -5.11
N SER A 114 -4.83 6.79 -4.36
CA SER A 114 -5.96 6.01 -4.90
C SER A 114 -6.73 6.77 -5.99
N ASP A 115 -6.82 8.10 -5.90
CA ASP A 115 -7.35 9.00 -6.94
C ASP A 115 -6.72 8.73 -8.31
N THR A 116 -5.40 8.55 -8.39
CA THR A 116 -4.70 8.31 -9.66
C THR A 116 -5.09 7.00 -10.37
N VAL A 117 -5.73 6.09 -9.61
CA VAL A 117 -6.26 4.81 -10.08
C VAL A 117 -7.76 4.94 -10.37
N LEU A 118 -8.51 5.56 -9.45
CA LEU A 118 -9.97 5.74 -9.55
C LEU A 118 -10.37 6.67 -10.71
N ASP A 119 -9.55 7.69 -11.02
CA ASP A 119 -9.75 8.61 -12.16
C ASP A 119 -9.68 7.91 -13.54
N LYS A 120 -9.16 6.69 -13.61
CA LYS A 120 -8.86 5.99 -14.87
C LYS A 120 -9.80 4.83 -15.17
N VAL A 121 -10.82 4.62 -14.33
CA VAL A 121 -11.82 3.57 -14.51
C VAL A 121 -13.18 4.18 -14.85
N ASP A 122 -14.00 3.42 -15.57
CA ASP A 122 -15.31 3.88 -16.01
C ASP A 122 -16.35 3.86 -14.88
N ARG A 123 -16.18 2.96 -13.91
CA ARG A 123 -17.10 2.76 -12.79
C ARG A 123 -16.38 2.51 -11.47
N VAL A 124 -16.88 3.11 -10.40
CA VAL A 124 -16.35 2.97 -9.04
C VAL A 124 -17.46 2.57 -8.06
N PHE A 125 -17.23 1.45 -7.37
CA PHE A 125 -18.04 1.00 -6.23
C PHE A 125 -17.27 1.27 -4.95
N CYS A 126 -17.78 2.15 -4.11
CA CYS A 126 -17.20 2.43 -2.80
C CYS A 126 -17.85 1.55 -1.73
N ILE A 127 -17.03 0.79 -1.00
CA ILE A 127 -17.44 0.01 0.16
C ILE A 127 -17.07 0.80 1.41
N GLU A 128 -18.09 1.29 2.10
CA GLU A 128 -17.91 1.95 3.38
C GLU A 128 -18.00 0.95 4.54
N GLY A 129 -17.32 1.29 5.64
CA GLY A 129 -17.40 0.49 6.84
C GLY A 129 -16.24 0.72 7.79
N ARG A 130 -16.48 0.55 9.08
CA ARG A 130 -15.44 0.51 10.12
C ARG A 130 -14.41 -0.62 9.86
N PRO A 131 -13.20 -0.56 10.43
CA PRO A 131 -12.31 -1.72 10.49
C PRO A 131 -13.08 -2.93 11.07
N GLY A 132 -12.92 -4.12 10.50
CA GLY A 132 -13.62 -5.32 10.96
C GLY A 132 -14.98 -5.61 10.30
N THR A 133 -15.55 -4.70 9.48
CA THR A 133 -16.86 -4.93 8.83
C THR A 133 -16.86 -5.93 7.67
N GLY A 134 -15.72 -6.56 7.37
CA GLY A 134 -15.61 -7.58 6.30
C GLY A 134 -15.28 -7.03 4.91
N LYS A 135 -14.90 -5.76 4.78
CA LYS A 135 -14.51 -5.10 3.51
C LYS A 135 -13.52 -5.92 2.66
N THR A 136 -12.39 -6.30 3.24
CA THR A 136 -11.37 -7.11 2.55
C THR A 136 -11.90 -8.46 2.09
N ASN A 137 -12.78 -9.11 2.87
CA ASN A 137 -13.37 -10.39 2.46
C ASN A 137 -14.32 -10.21 1.26
N MET A 138 -15.10 -9.12 1.23
CA MET A 138 -15.92 -8.78 0.07
C MET A 138 -15.05 -8.53 -1.17
N LEU A 139 -13.98 -7.73 -1.04
CA LEU A 139 -13.04 -7.48 -2.14
C LEU A 139 -12.39 -8.77 -2.65
N ASN A 140 -11.92 -9.64 -1.77
CA ASN A 140 -11.32 -10.93 -2.16
C ASN A 140 -12.32 -11.83 -2.91
N LYS A 141 -13.58 -11.88 -2.49
CA LYS A 141 -14.63 -12.63 -3.20
C LYS A 141 -14.89 -12.06 -4.60
N LEU A 142 -15.03 -10.75 -4.71
CA LEU A 142 -15.21 -10.07 -6.00
C LEU A 142 -14.02 -10.35 -6.93
N ALA A 143 -12.80 -10.23 -6.42
CA ALA A 143 -11.58 -10.47 -7.18
C ALA A 143 -11.44 -11.92 -7.63
N LEU A 144 -11.68 -12.90 -6.74
CA LEU A 144 -11.65 -14.32 -7.08
C LEU A 144 -12.63 -14.65 -8.21
N HIS A 145 -13.86 -14.15 -8.13
CA HIS A 145 -14.85 -14.36 -9.19
C HIS A 145 -14.44 -13.74 -10.53
N ALA A 146 -13.74 -12.61 -10.51
CA ALA A 146 -13.19 -11.99 -11.72
C ALA A 146 -12.09 -12.85 -12.34
N LEU A 147 -11.18 -13.38 -11.52
CA LEU A 147 -10.11 -14.27 -11.96
C LEU A 147 -10.64 -15.57 -12.56
N GLU A 148 -11.65 -16.18 -11.94
CA GLU A 148 -12.33 -17.39 -12.47
C GLU A 148 -12.98 -17.16 -13.85
N ARG A 149 -13.25 -15.89 -14.20
CA ARG A 149 -13.77 -15.45 -15.50
C ARG A 149 -12.67 -15.00 -16.47
N GLY A 150 -11.41 -15.24 -16.13
CA GLY A 150 -10.26 -14.92 -16.98
C GLY A 150 -9.83 -13.44 -16.93
N LEU A 151 -10.35 -12.64 -15.99
CA LEU A 151 -10.10 -11.20 -15.93
C LEU A 151 -8.90 -10.87 -15.05
N CYS A 152 -8.10 -9.90 -15.46
CA CYS A 152 -6.96 -9.43 -14.66
C CYS A 152 -7.43 -8.55 -13.49
N VAL A 153 -6.85 -8.79 -12.31
CA VAL A 153 -7.16 -8.03 -11.10
C VAL A 153 -5.90 -7.38 -10.54
N GLU A 154 -5.93 -6.06 -10.37
CA GLU A 154 -4.95 -5.33 -9.59
C GLU A 154 -5.47 -5.13 -8.16
N TYR A 155 -4.73 -5.59 -7.17
CA TYR A 155 -5.03 -5.47 -5.75
C TYR A 155 -4.21 -4.34 -5.16
N PHE A 156 -4.85 -3.45 -4.41
CA PHE A 156 -4.20 -2.38 -3.66
C PHE A 156 -4.32 -2.67 -2.18
N HIS A 157 -3.18 -2.88 -1.52
CA HIS A 157 -3.10 -3.25 -0.11
C HIS A 157 -2.98 -2.03 0.80
N ALA A 158 -3.47 -2.20 2.03
CA ALA A 158 -3.30 -1.21 3.09
C ALA A 158 -1.85 -1.22 3.61
N PRO A 159 -1.19 -0.06 3.79
CA PRO A 159 0.23 0.00 4.14
C PRO A 159 0.54 -0.46 5.57
N LEU A 160 -0.41 -0.34 6.51
CA LEU A 160 -0.25 -0.82 7.88
C LEU A 160 -0.37 -2.35 7.97
N LYS A 161 -1.31 -2.91 7.21
CA LYS A 161 -1.68 -4.34 7.22
C LYS A 161 -1.74 -4.83 5.78
N PRO A 162 -0.61 -5.25 5.17
CA PRO A 162 -0.54 -5.68 3.78
C PRO A 162 -1.43 -6.87 3.38
N GLN A 163 -2.05 -7.56 4.34
CA GLN A 163 -3.05 -8.59 4.13
C GLN A 163 -4.48 -8.03 3.96
N LYS A 164 -4.68 -6.74 4.28
CA LYS A 164 -5.94 -6.01 4.08
C LYS A 164 -5.88 -5.26 2.76
N LEU A 165 -7.02 -5.19 2.10
CA LEU A 165 -7.19 -4.52 0.82
C LEU A 165 -7.87 -3.17 1.01
N ASP A 166 -7.30 -2.15 0.39
CA ASP A 166 -7.94 -0.85 0.16
C ASP A 166 -8.80 -0.91 -1.10
N SER A 167 -8.30 -1.45 -2.21
CA SER A 167 -9.04 -1.48 -3.48
C SER A 167 -8.72 -2.71 -4.34
N ILE A 168 -9.63 -3.03 -5.26
CA ILE A 168 -9.34 -3.88 -6.42
C ILE A 168 -9.73 -3.15 -7.71
N VAL A 169 -9.01 -3.43 -8.79
CA VAL A 169 -9.32 -2.91 -10.14
C VAL A 169 -9.38 -4.08 -11.11
N ILE A 170 -10.48 -4.15 -11.87
CA ILE A 170 -10.72 -5.14 -12.92
C ILE A 170 -10.73 -4.38 -14.24
N LYS A 171 -9.59 -4.38 -14.94
CA LYS A 171 -9.34 -3.50 -16.10
C LYS A 171 -10.30 -3.76 -17.25
N GLU A 172 -10.55 -5.03 -17.54
CA GLU A 172 -11.41 -5.48 -18.63
C GLU A 172 -12.88 -5.07 -18.41
N LEU A 173 -13.28 -4.75 -17.18
CA LEU A 173 -14.62 -4.25 -16.85
C LEU A 173 -14.68 -2.73 -16.66
N GLY A 174 -13.54 -2.04 -16.76
CA GLY A 174 -13.43 -0.62 -16.42
C GLY A 174 -13.89 -0.33 -14.99
N LEU A 175 -13.62 -1.24 -14.05
CA LEU A 175 -14.24 -1.24 -12.72
C LEU A 175 -13.19 -1.15 -11.60
N ALA A 176 -13.40 -0.22 -10.67
CA ALA A 176 -12.76 -0.25 -9.36
C ALA A 176 -13.78 -0.54 -8.25
N VAL A 177 -13.37 -1.34 -7.27
CA VAL A 177 -14.10 -1.50 -6.00
C VAL A 177 -13.15 -1.11 -4.89
N THR A 178 -13.51 -0.08 -4.11
CA THR A 178 -12.59 0.63 -3.21
C THR A 178 -13.18 0.84 -1.83
N CYS A 179 -12.32 0.73 -0.82
CA CYS A 179 -12.55 1.07 0.58
C CYS A 179 -11.69 2.27 1.02
N SER A 180 -10.92 2.87 0.11
CA SER A 180 -10.14 4.08 0.37
C SER A 180 -11.08 5.21 0.80
N SER A 181 -10.59 6.08 1.69
CA SER A 181 -11.31 7.27 2.13
C SER A 181 -11.65 8.22 0.97
N LYS A 182 -10.84 8.24 -0.09
CA LYS A 182 -11.12 9.01 -1.32
C LYS A 182 -12.20 8.38 -2.20
N GLY A 183 -12.59 7.13 -1.94
CA GLY A 183 -13.51 6.37 -2.80
C GLY A 183 -14.85 7.04 -3.01
N LYS A 184 -15.36 7.77 -2.01
CA LYS A 184 -16.67 8.45 -2.08
C LYS A 184 -16.72 9.52 -3.17
N ASP A 185 -15.61 10.22 -3.40
CA ASP A 185 -15.54 11.33 -4.36
C ASP A 185 -15.70 10.85 -5.81
N TYR A 186 -15.47 9.55 -6.03
CA TYR A 186 -15.53 8.90 -7.34
C TYR A 186 -16.70 7.93 -7.49
N ALA A 187 -17.43 7.65 -6.40
CA ALA A 187 -18.36 6.53 -6.33
C ALA A 187 -19.62 6.76 -7.20
N ASP A 188 -19.85 5.87 -8.17
CA ASP A 188 -21.17 5.72 -8.79
C ASP A 188 -22.17 5.10 -7.82
N ARG A 189 -21.65 4.27 -6.90
CA ARG A 189 -22.44 3.59 -5.88
C ARG A 189 -21.66 3.37 -4.61
N ILE A 190 -22.33 3.59 -3.49
CA ILE A 190 -21.83 3.33 -2.13
C ILE A 190 -22.55 2.11 -1.56
N VAL A 191 -21.79 1.22 -0.93
CA VAL A 191 -22.27 0.07 -0.17
C VAL A 191 -21.74 0.21 1.25
N ASP A 192 -22.58 0.69 2.17
CA ASP A 192 -22.19 0.84 3.57
C ASP A 192 -22.39 -0.46 4.35
N LEU A 193 -21.29 -1.05 4.81
CA LEU A 193 -21.33 -2.27 5.61
C LEU A 193 -21.66 -2.01 7.09
N ASN A 194 -21.63 -0.75 7.54
CA ASN A 194 -22.03 -0.41 8.91
C ASN A 194 -23.53 -0.67 9.16
N GLU A 195 -24.36 -0.67 8.11
CA GLU A 195 -25.79 -1.02 8.19
C GLU A 195 -26.07 -2.43 8.74
N TYR A 196 -25.03 -3.27 8.82
CA TYR A 196 -25.13 -4.66 9.26
C TYR A 196 -24.46 -4.92 10.62
N LEU A 197 -24.14 -3.87 11.36
CA LEU A 197 -23.67 -3.94 12.75
C LEU A 197 -24.84 -4.12 13.72
N ASP A 198 -24.60 -4.83 14.82
CA ASP A 198 -25.45 -4.78 16.02
C ASP A 198 -25.17 -3.48 16.79
N GLU A 199 -26.07 -2.51 16.66
CA GLU A 199 -25.91 -1.20 17.29
C GLU A 199 -25.84 -1.27 18.82
N ASN A 200 -26.58 -2.18 19.47
CA ASN A 200 -26.56 -2.29 20.93
C ASN A 200 -25.18 -2.74 21.42
N TYR A 201 -24.60 -3.74 20.76
CA TYR A 201 -23.25 -4.19 21.08
C TYR A 201 -22.21 -3.08 20.81
N MET A 202 -22.36 -2.35 19.71
CA MET A 202 -21.45 -1.24 19.38
C MET A 202 -21.52 -0.09 20.39
N ASP A 203 -22.69 0.19 20.95
CA ASP A 203 -22.85 1.15 22.05
C ASP A 203 -22.15 0.67 23.33
N GLU A 204 -22.24 -0.63 23.65
CA GLU A 204 -21.56 -1.23 24.81
C GLU A 204 -20.03 -1.13 24.73
N VAL A 205 -19.44 -1.33 23.54
CA VAL A 205 -17.98 -1.29 23.33
C VAL A 205 -17.46 0.06 22.84
N GLY A 206 -18.33 1.05 22.61
CA GLY A 206 -17.96 2.31 21.97
C GLY A 206 -16.85 3.09 22.67
N ASP A 207 -16.88 3.14 24.01
CA ASP A 207 -15.84 3.79 24.82
C ASP A 207 -14.50 3.03 24.84
N LEU A 208 -14.50 1.73 24.60
CA LEU A 208 -13.27 0.94 24.42
C LEU A 208 -12.65 1.27 23.07
N ILE A 209 -13.43 1.11 21.99
CA ILE A 209 -13.01 1.43 20.62
C ILE A 209 -12.46 2.85 20.51
N LYS A 210 -13.11 3.82 21.15
CA LYS A 210 -12.63 5.21 21.17
C LYS A 210 -11.24 5.34 21.79
N ARG A 211 -11.00 4.71 22.94
CA ARG A 211 -9.69 4.72 23.61
C ARG A 211 -8.62 4.03 22.78
N ASP A 212 -8.99 2.98 22.06
CA ASP A 212 -8.06 2.28 21.18
C ASP A 212 -7.69 3.13 19.96
N TYR A 213 -8.63 3.88 19.38
CA TYR A 213 -8.28 4.87 18.35
C TYR A 213 -7.34 5.96 18.88
N GLU A 214 -7.58 6.47 20.09
CA GLU A 214 -6.68 7.46 20.71
C GLU A 214 -5.27 6.87 20.91
N ALA A 215 -5.17 5.62 21.36
CA ALA A 215 -3.88 4.92 21.50
C ALA A 215 -3.21 4.65 20.14
N PHE A 216 -4.00 4.24 19.14
CA PHE A 216 -3.55 4.01 17.77
C PHE A 216 -2.93 5.27 17.17
N ASP A 217 -3.61 6.41 17.28
CA ASP A 217 -3.16 7.68 16.72
C ASP A 217 -1.82 8.12 17.34
N LEU A 218 -1.67 7.99 18.67
CA LEU A 218 -0.42 8.28 19.36
C LEU A 218 0.74 7.38 18.90
N LEU A 219 0.49 6.08 18.73
CA LEU A 219 1.49 5.14 18.25
C LEU A 219 1.88 5.43 16.80
N LEU A 220 0.90 5.77 15.96
CA LEU A 220 1.13 6.11 14.56
C LEU A 220 1.94 7.40 14.43
N GLU A 221 1.65 8.40 15.25
CA GLU A 221 2.41 9.66 15.31
C GLU A 221 3.88 9.40 15.68
N GLU A 222 4.15 8.58 16.70
CA GLU A 222 5.52 8.21 17.09
C GLU A 222 6.26 7.44 15.99
N ALA A 223 5.56 6.61 15.23
CA ALA A 223 6.12 5.94 14.06
C ALA A 223 6.52 6.96 12.97
N LEU A 224 5.62 7.88 12.64
CA LEU A 224 5.86 8.92 11.62
C LEU A 224 6.98 9.86 12.03
N ASN A 225 7.03 10.29 13.29
CA ASN A 225 8.12 11.10 13.83
C ASN A 225 9.46 10.37 13.74
N SER A 226 9.48 9.06 13.97
CA SER A 226 10.67 8.23 13.82
C SER A 226 11.11 8.11 12.36
N ILE A 227 10.16 7.98 11.41
CA ILE A 227 10.45 7.97 9.96
C ILE A 227 10.99 9.33 9.50
N LEU A 228 10.40 10.42 9.98
CA LEU A 228 10.86 11.78 9.70
C LEU A 228 12.29 11.98 10.22
N ALA A 229 12.59 11.56 11.45
CA ALA A 229 13.94 11.63 12.00
C ALA A 229 14.94 10.77 11.19
N ALA A 230 14.53 9.60 10.69
CA ALA A 230 15.35 8.79 9.80
C ALA A 230 15.68 9.56 8.50
N LYS A 231 14.69 10.22 7.90
CA LYS A 231 14.89 11.08 6.72
C LYS A 231 15.83 12.22 7.03
N THR A 232 15.65 12.96 8.12
CA THR A 232 16.53 14.10 8.46
C THR A 232 18.00 13.67 8.55
N VAL A 233 18.29 12.53 9.20
CA VAL A 233 19.66 12.01 9.28
C VAL A 233 20.15 11.47 7.93
N HIS A 234 19.25 10.95 7.10
CA HIS A 234 19.58 10.54 5.73
C HIS A 234 19.91 11.75 4.83
N ASP A 235 19.15 12.84 4.93
CA ASP A 235 19.43 14.09 4.21
C ASP A 235 20.80 14.66 4.63
N GLU A 236 21.15 14.58 5.92
CA GLU A 236 22.51 14.89 6.41
C GLU A 236 23.56 13.95 5.80
N LEU A 237 23.27 12.65 5.73
CA LEU A 237 24.16 11.65 5.13
C LEU A 237 24.43 11.99 3.66
N GLU A 238 23.42 12.39 2.90
CA GLU A 238 23.53 12.77 1.49
C GLU A 238 24.52 13.92 1.27
N THR A 239 24.70 14.82 2.24
CA THR A 239 25.70 15.91 2.14
C THR A 239 27.15 15.41 2.02
N TYR A 240 27.43 14.18 2.45
CA TYR A 240 28.74 13.54 2.25
C TYR A 240 28.87 12.82 0.90
N TYR A 241 27.76 12.44 0.28
CA TYR A 241 27.76 11.68 -0.98
C TYR A 241 27.60 12.58 -2.20
N VAL A 242 26.66 13.53 -2.17
CA VAL A 242 26.32 14.40 -3.29
C VAL A 242 27.54 15.15 -3.85
N PRO A 243 28.41 15.79 -3.04
CA PRO A 243 29.59 16.50 -3.57
C PRO A 243 30.63 15.57 -4.20
N ASN A 244 30.58 14.27 -3.90
CA ASN A 244 31.55 13.27 -4.33
C ASN A 244 31.00 12.36 -5.44
N MET A 245 29.86 12.73 -6.04
CA MET A 245 29.25 12.03 -7.16
C MET A 245 29.55 12.77 -8.47
N ASP A 246 30.09 12.07 -9.46
CA ASP A 246 30.14 12.54 -10.85
C ASP A 246 28.76 12.41 -11.51
N PHE A 247 27.91 13.42 -11.28
CA PHE A 247 26.58 13.48 -11.88
C PHE A 247 26.61 13.55 -13.40
N GLU A 248 27.65 14.11 -14.02
CA GLU A 248 27.75 14.16 -15.48
C GLU A 248 27.97 12.74 -16.04
N GLY A 249 28.83 11.94 -15.40
CA GLY A 249 29.03 10.54 -15.72
C GLY A 249 27.77 9.69 -15.50
N VAL A 250 27.08 9.89 -14.37
CA VAL A 250 25.79 9.23 -14.07
C VAL A 250 24.73 9.59 -15.12
N ASP A 251 24.64 10.85 -15.52
CA ASP A 251 23.69 11.30 -16.55
C ASP A 251 23.99 10.69 -17.91
N LYS A 252 25.26 10.58 -18.30
CA LYS A 252 25.67 9.85 -19.52
C LYS A 252 25.32 8.37 -19.45
N LEU A 253 25.40 7.74 -18.28
CA LEU A 253 24.97 6.35 -18.09
C LEU A 253 23.44 6.23 -18.22
N ARG A 254 22.70 7.15 -17.60
CA ARG A 254 21.23 7.24 -17.70
C ARG A 254 20.80 7.34 -19.15
N GLU A 255 21.35 8.29 -19.92
CA GLU A 255 20.99 8.51 -21.32
C GLU A 255 21.24 7.27 -22.17
N ARG A 256 22.43 6.68 -22.09
CA ARG A 256 22.76 5.43 -22.79
C ARG A 256 21.81 4.29 -22.43
N THR A 257 21.42 4.21 -21.16
CA THR A 257 20.49 3.18 -20.68
C THR A 257 19.09 3.41 -21.25
N ILE A 258 18.59 4.65 -21.24
CA ILE A 258 17.28 5.01 -21.80
C ILE A 258 17.24 4.72 -23.30
N GLU A 259 18.23 5.18 -24.07
CA GLU A 259 18.32 4.95 -25.51
C GLU A 259 18.25 3.45 -25.83
N ARG A 260 19.00 2.63 -25.08
CA ARG A 260 18.98 1.18 -25.26
C ARG A 260 17.61 0.58 -24.94
N ILE A 261 16.96 0.98 -23.84
CA ILE A 261 15.63 0.48 -23.47
C ILE A 261 14.61 0.84 -24.54
N LEU A 262 14.62 2.08 -25.04
CA LEU A 262 13.70 2.55 -26.07
C LEU A 262 13.97 1.92 -27.44
N GLY A 263 15.21 1.49 -27.70
CA GLY A 263 15.62 0.79 -28.92
C GLY A 263 15.13 -0.66 -29.02
N TYR A 264 14.52 -1.22 -27.96
CA TYR A 264 13.87 -2.54 -28.01
C TYR A 264 12.40 -2.48 -28.44
N ASN A 265 11.86 -1.30 -28.78
CA ASN A 265 10.52 -1.12 -29.35
C ASN A 265 10.48 -1.40 -30.86
#